data_AF-A0A151IZG2-F1
#
_entry.id   AF-A0A151IZG2-F1
#
_cell.length_a   1.000
_cell.length_b   1.000
_cell.length_c   1.000
_cell.angle_alpha   90.00
_cell.angle_beta   90.00
_cell.angle_gamma   90.00
#
_symmetry.space_group_name_H-M   'P 1'
#
loop_
_entity.id
_entity.type
_entity.pdbx_description
1 polymer ?
#
loop_
_entity_poly.entity_id
_entity_poly.type
_entity_poly.pdbx_seq_one_letter_code
_entity_poly.pdbx_strand_id
1 'polypeptide(L)'
;MEPLKGNNFTVVELKEALRERELSSTGSKAELIQRLNEYDPNIWKILSENQDGIPDEQTDAEDYASIPEEHHESELRGEREDYMQRELTLIHKERELLQRERQLLCRKREMNHCASTTSITSVAGGVRNLRDLLPEFDASDNTFWRWKNQLEFFRNSYQLDDNTTRILISSRMKGRALNWFYSKAEYVTLSIEDLLQEMAQMFDSRPSKLSLRKEFEARIWKTEESFCDYYHEKVILANRVPIAEDELLDYVVEGISDIRL
;
A
#
# COMPACT_ATOMS: atom_id res chain seq x y z
N MET A 1 -41.50 -27.00 -33.06
CA MET A 1 -40.04 -27.12 -32.98
C MET A 1 -39.74 -28.49 -32.43
N GLU A 2 -39.28 -29.41 -33.28
CA GLU A 2 -38.92 -30.77 -32.87
C GLU A 2 -37.64 -30.73 -32.01
N PRO A 3 -37.55 -31.53 -30.92
CA PRO A 3 -36.34 -31.61 -30.13
C PRO A 3 -35.23 -32.25 -30.96
N LEU A 4 -34.14 -31.50 -31.20
CA LEU A 4 -32.96 -31.97 -31.94
C LEU A 4 -32.36 -33.20 -31.20
N LYS A 5 -32.39 -34.38 -31.85
CA LYS A 5 -31.96 -35.70 -31.32
C LYS A 5 -30.45 -35.82 -30.99
N GLY A 6 -29.72 -34.71 -30.86
CA GLY A 6 -28.27 -34.69 -30.66
C GLY A 6 -27.78 -34.03 -29.36
N ASN A 7 -28.68 -33.55 -28.49
CA ASN A 7 -28.26 -32.83 -27.28
C ASN A 7 -27.54 -33.71 -26.24
N ASN A 8 -27.78 -35.02 -26.27
CA ASN A 8 -27.19 -35.99 -25.33
C ASN A 8 -25.72 -36.29 -25.62
N PHE A 9 -25.20 -35.86 -26.78
CA PHE A 9 -23.80 -36.07 -27.15
C PHE A 9 -22.93 -34.89 -26.74
N THR A 10 -21.70 -35.18 -26.34
CA THR A 10 -20.68 -34.18 -26.03
C THR A 10 -20.13 -33.55 -27.31
N VAL A 11 -19.56 -32.35 -27.20
CA VAL A 11 -18.96 -31.64 -28.37
C VAL A 11 -17.79 -32.44 -28.97
N VAL A 12 -17.15 -33.30 -28.18
CA VAL A 12 -16.05 -34.16 -28.61
C VAL A 12 -16.57 -35.28 -29.51
N GLU A 13 -17.58 -36.02 -29.06
CA GLU A 13 -18.22 -37.10 -29.84
C GLU A 13 -18.82 -36.56 -31.15
N LEU A 14 -19.44 -35.37 -31.11
CA LEU A 14 -20.00 -34.72 -32.30
C LEU A 14 -18.92 -34.34 -33.32
N LYS A 15 -17.74 -33.89 -32.86
CA LYS A 15 -16.61 -33.56 -33.74
C LYS A 15 -15.93 -34.80 -34.30
N GLU A 16 -15.88 -35.87 -33.53
CA GLU A 16 -15.35 -37.17 -33.95
C GLU A 16 -16.22 -37.78 -35.06
N ALA A 17 -17.55 -37.81 -34.86
CA ALA A 17 -18.50 -38.26 -35.86
C ALA A 17 -18.46 -37.43 -37.16
N LEU A 18 -18.21 -36.13 -37.08
CA LEU A 18 -18.00 -35.26 -38.25
C LEU A 18 -16.67 -35.56 -38.95
N ARG A 19 -15.60 -35.80 -38.19
CA ARG A 19 -14.26 -36.08 -38.72
C ARG A 19 -14.20 -37.43 -39.44
N GLU A 20 -14.83 -38.48 -38.90
CA GLU A 20 -14.95 -39.79 -39.55
C GLU A 20 -15.67 -39.72 -40.89
N ARG A 21 -16.53 -38.71 -41.07
CA ARG A 21 -17.34 -38.49 -42.27
C ARG A 21 -16.80 -37.38 -43.17
N GLU A 22 -15.57 -36.93 -42.91
CA GLU A 22 -14.88 -35.85 -43.64
C GLU A 22 -15.66 -34.51 -43.67
N LEU A 23 -16.51 -34.26 -42.68
CA LEU A 23 -17.30 -33.04 -42.54
C LEU A 23 -16.58 -32.01 -41.67
N SER A 24 -16.91 -30.72 -41.91
CA SER A 24 -16.33 -29.61 -41.16
C SER A 24 -16.67 -29.68 -39.66
N SER A 25 -15.64 -29.77 -38.81
CA SER A 25 -15.73 -29.82 -37.34
C SER A 25 -15.79 -28.44 -36.67
N THR A 26 -15.94 -27.37 -37.44
CA THR A 26 -15.96 -25.97 -36.98
C THR A 26 -17.41 -25.50 -36.79
N GLY A 27 -17.68 -24.86 -35.64
CA GLY A 27 -18.99 -24.29 -35.33
C GLY A 27 -19.43 -24.50 -33.89
N SER A 28 -20.60 -23.94 -33.56
CA SER A 28 -21.27 -24.13 -32.27
C SER A 28 -21.88 -25.54 -32.16
N LYS A 29 -22.15 -26.03 -30.94
CA LYS A 29 -22.74 -27.38 -30.72
C LYS A 29 -24.03 -27.59 -31.55
N ALA A 30 -24.86 -26.55 -31.67
CA ALA A 30 -26.08 -26.58 -32.47
C ALA A 30 -25.80 -26.74 -33.98
N GLU A 31 -24.77 -26.07 -34.51
CA GLU A 31 -24.36 -26.20 -35.91
C GLU A 31 -23.78 -27.58 -36.22
N LEU A 32 -23.05 -28.19 -35.28
CA LEU A 32 -22.53 -29.55 -35.44
C LEU A 32 -23.68 -30.58 -35.50
N ILE A 33 -24.68 -30.44 -34.62
CA ILE A 33 -25.88 -31.29 -34.59
C ILE A 33 -26.68 -31.13 -35.89
N GLN A 34 -26.87 -29.89 -36.35
CA GLN A 34 -27.57 -29.63 -37.61
C GLN A 34 -26.85 -30.26 -38.80
N ARG A 35 -25.52 -30.12 -38.87
CA ARG A 35 -24.71 -30.66 -39.97
C ARG A 35 -24.72 -32.18 -40.02
N LEU A 36 -24.73 -32.85 -38.86
CA LEU A 36 -24.94 -34.30 -38.78
C LEU A 36 -26.36 -34.70 -39.20
N ASN A 37 -27.37 -33.96 -38.77
CA ASN A 37 -28.77 -34.24 -39.11
C ASN A 37 -29.08 -34.02 -40.60
N GLU A 38 -28.42 -33.06 -41.25
CA GLU A 38 -28.52 -32.79 -42.69
C GLU A 38 -27.80 -33.85 -43.53
N TYR A 39 -26.70 -34.42 -43.02
CA TYR A 39 -25.95 -35.45 -43.72
C TYR A 39 -26.70 -36.78 -43.76
N ASP A 40 -27.25 -37.22 -42.62
CA ASP A 40 -28.10 -38.41 -42.54
C ASP A 40 -28.99 -38.36 -41.27
N PRO A 41 -30.33 -38.36 -41.41
CA PRO A 41 -31.26 -38.33 -40.28
C PRO A 41 -31.16 -39.53 -39.33
N ASN A 42 -30.59 -40.66 -39.77
CA ASN A 42 -30.42 -41.88 -38.98
C ASN A 42 -29.06 -41.97 -38.27
N ILE A 43 -28.18 -40.97 -38.39
CA ILE A 43 -26.87 -40.96 -37.72
C ILE A 43 -26.99 -41.15 -36.21
N TRP A 44 -28.01 -40.55 -35.60
CA TRP A 44 -28.24 -40.66 -34.16
C TRP A 44 -28.48 -42.10 -33.71
N LYS A 45 -29.03 -42.95 -34.58
CA LYS A 45 -29.24 -44.38 -34.32
C LYS A 45 -27.92 -45.16 -34.38
N ILE A 46 -27.05 -44.83 -35.33
CA ILE A 46 -25.72 -45.44 -35.49
C ILE A 46 -24.80 -45.02 -34.32
N LEU A 47 -24.87 -43.76 -33.90
CA LEU A 47 -24.10 -43.25 -32.77
C LEU A 47 -24.59 -43.82 -31.42
N SER A 48 -25.90 -44.08 -31.27
CA SER A 48 -26.40 -44.82 -30.10
C SER A 48 -26.02 -46.30 -30.13
N GLU A 49 -26.04 -46.94 -31.30
CA GLU A 49 -25.61 -48.35 -31.46
C GLU A 49 -24.11 -48.53 -31.15
N ASN A 50 -23.27 -47.52 -31.44
CA ASN A 50 -21.86 -47.52 -31.05
C ASN A 50 -21.63 -47.18 -29.56
N GLN A 51 -22.62 -46.60 -28.88
CA GLN A 51 -22.59 -46.31 -27.45
C GLN A 51 -22.95 -47.55 -26.61
N ASP A 52 -23.74 -48.48 -27.18
CA ASP A 52 -24.12 -49.77 -26.59
C ASP A 52 -23.00 -50.83 -26.63
N GLY A 53 -21.79 -50.48 -27.09
CA GLY A 53 -20.59 -51.32 -27.10
C GLY A 53 -19.77 -51.32 -25.80
N ILE A 54 -20.23 -50.64 -24.74
CA ILE A 54 -19.65 -50.70 -23.40
C ILE A 54 -20.78 -51.07 -22.42
N PRO A 55 -20.93 -52.35 -22.03
CA PRO A 55 -21.93 -52.72 -21.03
C PRO A 55 -21.35 -52.60 -19.61
N ASP A 56 -22.09 -51.93 -18.75
CA ASP A 56 -22.11 -52.24 -17.33
C ASP A 56 -22.91 -53.54 -17.14
N GLU A 57 -22.27 -54.50 -16.47
CA GLU A 57 -22.77 -55.70 -15.77
C GLU A 57 -23.50 -56.90 -16.46
N GLN A 58 -22.93 -58.10 -16.18
CA GLN A 58 -23.56 -59.42 -15.89
C GLN A 58 -23.74 -60.51 -17.00
N THR A 59 -23.01 -61.64 -16.81
CA THR A 59 -23.37 -63.11 -16.90
C THR A 59 -24.26 -63.62 -18.06
N ASP A 60 -24.06 -64.73 -18.79
CA ASP A 60 -23.43 -66.06 -18.67
C ASP A 60 -23.05 -66.51 -20.11
N ALA A 61 -22.03 -67.31 -20.46
CA ALA A 61 -21.61 -68.63 -20.00
C ALA A 61 -20.18 -68.83 -20.58
N GLU A 62 -19.22 -69.35 -19.82
CA GLU A 62 -18.82 -70.75 -19.93
C GLU A 62 -18.05 -71.19 -18.67
N ASP A 63 -18.45 -72.38 -18.22
CA ASP A 63 -17.81 -73.31 -17.30
C ASP A 63 -16.28 -73.31 -17.36
N TYR A 64 -15.60 -73.00 -16.24
CA TYR A 64 -14.53 -73.83 -15.65
C TYR A 64 -14.08 -73.27 -14.28
N ALA A 65 -14.27 -74.11 -13.26
CA ALA A 65 -13.48 -74.22 -12.02
C ALA A 65 -13.53 -73.10 -10.94
N SER A 66 -14.10 -73.51 -9.80
CA SER A 66 -14.15 -72.86 -8.48
C SER A 66 -12.80 -72.34 -7.94
N ILE A 67 -12.77 -71.08 -7.47
CA ILE A 67 -11.75 -70.58 -6.51
C ILE A 67 -12.42 -69.61 -5.50
N PRO A 68 -12.17 -69.71 -4.17
CA PRO A 68 -12.94 -68.99 -3.13
C PRO A 68 -12.69 -67.46 -3.05
N GLU A 69 -13.77 -66.70 -2.92
CA GLU A 69 -13.90 -65.23 -3.03
C GLU A 69 -13.45 -64.36 -1.82
N GLU A 70 -12.86 -64.89 -0.75
CA GLU A 70 -12.65 -64.06 0.46
C GLU A 70 -11.33 -63.25 0.51
N HIS A 71 -10.48 -63.29 -0.52
CA HIS A 71 -9.18 -62.59 -0.50
C HIS A 71 -9.05 -61.37 -1.45
N HIS A 72 -9.90 -61.22 -2.48
CA HIS A 72 -9.66 -60.24 -3.53
C HIS A 72 -10.34 -58.87 -3.33
N GLU A 73 -11.46 -58.80 -2.59
CA GLU A 73 -12.08 -57.50 -2.25
C GLU A 73 -11.24 -56.67 -1.26
N SER A 74 -10.45 -57.35 -0.41
CA SER A 74 -9.55 -56.69 0.54
C SER A 74 -8.34 -56.04 -0.16
N GLU A 75 -7.83 -56.67 -1.22
CA GLU A 75 -6.73 -56.13 -2.04
C GLU A 75 -7.18 -54.91 -2.87
N LEU A 76 -8.34 -54.96 -3.54
CA LEU A 76 -8.86 -53.81 -4.32
C LEU A 76 -9.23 -52.61 -3.44
N ARG A 77 -9.68 -52.86 -2.20
CA ARG A 77 -9.95 -51.80 -1.21
C ARG A 77 -8.66 -51.19 -0.65
N GLY A 78 -7.64 -52.03 -0.41
CA GLY A 78 -6.30 -51.60 0.00
C GLY A 78 -5.59 -50.77 -1.07
N GLU A 79 -5.68 -51.17 -2.35
CA GLU A 79 -5.10 -50.41 -3.47
C GLU A 79 -5.75 -49.05 -3.67
N ARG A 80 -7.07 -48.95 -3.48
CA ARG A 80 -7.79 -47.67 -3.51
C ARG A 80 -7.41 -46.77 -2.32
N GLU A 81 -7.26 -47.34 -1.13
CA GLU A 81 -6.80 -46.63 0.06
C GLU A 81 -5.35 -46.14 -0.09
N ASP A 82 -4.47 -46.95 -0.68
CA ASP A 82 -3.09 -46.58 -1.00
C ASP A 82 -3.01 -45.48 -2.06
N TYR A 83 -3.89 -45.51 -3.07
CA TYR A 83 -4.01 -44.45 -4.06
C TYR A 83 -4.46 -43.13 -3.42
N MET A 84 -5.52 -43.16 -2.60
CA MET A 84 -6.01 -41.98 -1.88
C MET A 84 -4.95 -41.42 -0.92
N GLN A 85 -4.22 -42.30 -0.23
CA GLN A 85 -3.14 -41.90 0.67
C GLN A 85 -2.00 -41.23 -0.09
N ARG A 86 -1.64 -41.77 -1.26
CA ARG A 86 -0.63 -41.18 -2.15
C ARG A 86 -1.08 -39.82 -2.68
N GLU A 87 -2.33 -39.70 -3.11
CA GLU A 87 -2.92 -38.43 -3.55
C GLU A 87 -2.94 -37.39 -2.44
N LEU A 88 -3.33 -37.77 -1.22
CA LEU A 88 -3.26 -36.89 -0.04
C LEU A 88 -1.83 -36.44 0.26
N THR A 89 -0.83 -37.32 0.09
CA THR A 89 0.58 -36.93 0.28
C THR A 89 1.04 -35.94 -0.79
N LEU A 90 0.55 -36.08 -2.03
CA LEU A 90 0.85 -35.15 -3.11
C LEU A 90 0.19 -33.79 -2.86
N ILE A 91 -1.08 -33.76 -2.45
CA ILE A 91 -1.80 -32.53 -2.09
C ILE A 91 -1.10 -31.82 -0.92
N HIS A 92 -0.64 -32.56 0.09
CA HIS A 92 0.14 -31.98 1.19
C HIS A 92 1.44 -31.34 0.70
N LYS A 93 2.19 -32.03 -0.18
CA LYS A 93 3.43 -31.49 -0.76
C LYS A 93 3.16 -30.28 -1.66
N GLU A 94 2.10 -30.30 -2.46
CA GLU A 94 1.70 -29.18 -3.31
C GLU A 94 1.30 -27.97 -2.45
N ARG A 95 0.53 -28.18 -1.39
CA ARG A 95 0.18 -27.12 -0.44
C ARG A 95 1.41 -26.53 0.24
N GLU A 96 2.37 -27.37 0.63
CA GLU A 96 3.63 -26.96 1.22
C GLU A 96 4.50 -26.17 0.22
N LEU A 97 4.55 -26.60 -1.04
CA LEU A 97 5.21 -25.88 -2.13
C LEU A 97 4.55 -24.53 -2.39
N LEU A 98 3.23 -24.47 -2.51
CA LEU A 98 2.48 -23.22 -2.67
C LEU A 98 2.66 -22.28 -1.47
N GLN A 99 2.84 -22.82 -0.26
CA GLN A 99 3.14 -22.02 0.92
C GLN A 99 4.57 -21.47 0.88
N ARG A 100 5.55 -22.27 0.47
CA ARG A 100 6.93 -21.81 0.23
C ARG A 100 7.01 -20.78 -0.89
N GLU A 101 6.28 -20.99 -1.98
CA GLU A 101 6.21 -20.05 -3.09
C GLU A 101 5.56 -18.74 -2.65
N ARG A 102 4.47 -18.79 -1.87
CA ARG A 102 3.89 -17.60 -1.24
C ARG A 102 4.88 -16.88 -0.32
N GLN A 103 5.65 -17.60 0.49
CA GLN A 103 6.68 -17.00 1.33
C GLN A 103 7.82 -16.38 0.51
N LEU A 104 8.23 -17.02 -0.59
CA LEU A 104 9.23 -16.49 -1.52
C LEU A 104 8.70 -15.27 -2.28
N LEU A 105 7.42 -15.26 -2.66
CA LEU A 105 6.75 -14.11 -3.27
C LEU A 105 6.60 -12.97 -2.26
N CYS A 106 6.28 -13.25 -0.99
CA CYS A 106 6.29 -12.25 0.08
C CYS A 106 7.69 -11.69 0.28
N ARG A 107 8.73 -12.53 0.45
CA ARG A 107 10.13 -12.09 0.55
C ARG A 107 10.62 -11.34 -0.68
N LYS A 108 10.20 -11.76 -1.89
CA LYS A 108 10.52 -11.07 -3.15
C LYS A 108 9.79 -9.74 -3.23
N ARG A 109 8.55 -9.66 -2.74
CA ARG A 109 7.79 -8.40 -2.63
C ARG A 109 8.39 -7.50 -1.57
N GLU A 110 8.88 -8.02 -0.45
CA GLU A 110 9.61 -7.30 0.61
C GLU A 110 10.99 -6.82 0.14
N MET A 111 11.73 -7.67 -0.60
CA MET A 111 12.98 -7.27 -1.27
C MET A 111 12.72 -6.27 -2.38
N ASN A 112 11.63 -6.40 -3.15
CA ASN A 112 11.23 -5.40 -4.13
C ASN A 112 10.71 -4.14 -3.45
N HIS A 113 10.10 -4.25 -2.28
CA HIS A 113 9.78 -3.09 -1.45
C HIS A 113 11.06 -2.44 -0.97
N CYS A 114 12.09 -3.21 -0.60
CA CYS A 114 13.42 -2.69 -0.24
C CYS A 114 14.20 -2.13 -1.45
N ALA A 115 14.08 -2.75 -2.62
CA ALA A 115 14.77 -2.37 -3.86
C ALA A 115 14.08 -1.18 -4.53
N SER A 116 12.75 -1.08 -4.47
CA SER A 116 11.99 0.14 -4.75
C SER A 116 12.15 1.17 -3.65
N THR A 117 12.43 0.76 -2.40
CA THR A 117 12.91 1.71 -1.39
C THR A 117 14.33 2.17 -1.65
N THR A 118 15.12 1.62 -2.57
CA THR A 118 16.39 2.29 -2.93
C THR A 118 16.14 3.71 -3.48
N SER A 119 14.95 3.94 -4.07
CA SER A 119 14.47 5.26 -4.47
C SER A 119 13.74 6.04 -3.35
N ILE A 120 13.26 5.36 -2.30
CA ILE A 120 12.57 5.98 -1.15
C ILE A 120 13.56 6.24 0.02
N THR A 121 14.69 5.53 0.07
CA THR A 121 15.77 5.69 1.06
C THR A 121 16.61 6.91 0.77
N SER A 122 16.65 7.40 -0.48
CA SER A 122 17.26 8.70 -0.79
C SER A 122 16.40 9.84 -0.22
N VAL A 123 15.07 9.77 -0.37
CA VAL A 123 14.14 10.75 0.21
C VAL A 123 14.09 10.64 1.73
N ALA A 124 13.96 9.44 2.29
CA ALA A 124 13.94 9.23 3.74
C ALA A 124 15.30 9.48 4.41
N GLY A 125 16.41 9.37 3.67
CA GLY A 125 17.75 9.77 4.12
C GLY A 125 17.94 11.29 4.08
N GLY A 126 17.47 11.95 3.01
CA GLY A 126 17.45 13.40 2.87
C GLY A 126 16.56 14.07 3.93
N VAL A 127 15.34 13.57 4.14
CA VAL A 127 14.40 14.07 5.17
C VAL A 127 14.95 13.87 6.57
N ARG A 128 15.65 12.75 6.85
CA ARG A 128 16.28 12.54 8.15
C ARG A 128 17.35 13.60 8.44
N ASN A 129 18.17 13.95 7.47
CA ASN A 129 19.17 15.01 7.61
C ASN A 129 18.53 16.42 7.67
N LEU A 130 17.46 16.65 6.90
CA LEU A 130 16.72 17.92 6.90
C LEU A 130 15.92 18.13 8.17
N ARG A 131 15.46 17.04 8.79
CA ARG A 131 14.72 17.07 10.05
C ARG A 131 15.54 17.86 11.06
N ASP A 132 16.82 17.57 11.22
CA ASP A 132 17.66 18.22 12.25
C ASP A 132 17.86 19.72 12.02
N LEU A 133 17.67 20.21 10.79
CA LEU A 133 17.86 21.61 10.42
C LEU A 133 16.62 22.49 10.68
N LEU A 134 15.42 21.94 10.54
CA LEU A 134 14.18 22.67 10.80
C LEU A 134 13.82 22.57 12.28
N PRO A 135 13.55 23.65 13.03
CA PRO A 135 13.14 23.55 14.45
C PRO A 135 11.83 22.78 14.69
N GLU A 136 11.61 22.31 15.93
CA GLU A 136 10.32 21.68 16.28
C GLU A 136 9.27 22.77 16.42
N PHE A 137 8.02 22.43 16.10
CA PHE A 137 6.90 23.36 16.18
C PHE A 137 5.79 22.79 17.06
N ASP A 138 5.56 23.42 18.21
CA ASP A 138 4.61 22.99 19.24
C ASP A 138 3.43 23.97 19.44
N ALA A 139 3.44 25.10 18.73
CA ALA A 139 2.52 26.22 18.83
C ALA A 139 2.52 26.96 20.19
N SER A 140 3.65 27.02 20.91
CA SER A 140 3.74 27.75 22.20
C SER A 140 4.05 29.24 22.06
N ASP A 141 4.90 29.64 21.11
CA ASP A 141 5.59 30.95 21.17
C ASP A 141 5.28 31.92 20.02
N ASN A 142 4.18 31.72 19.28
CA ASN A 142 3.83 32.58 18.13
C ASN A 142 4.99 32.74 17.12
N THR A 143 5.75 31.66 16.99
CA THR A 143 6.94 31.54 16.13
C THR A 143 6.60 30.97 14.76
N PHE A 144 5.31 30.76 14.48
CA PHE A 144 4.85 30.11 13.26
C PHE A 144 5.41 30.79 12.00
N TRP A 145 5.35 32.12 11.91
CA TRP A 145 5.89 32.84 10.75
C TRP A 145 7.39 32.55 10.51
N ARG A 146 8.20 32.50 11.57
CA ARG A 146 9.64 32.23 11.48
C ARG A 146 9.88 30.79 11.05
N TRP A 147 9.14 29.87 11.65
CA TRP A 147 9.21 28.45 11.32
C TRP A 147 8.76 28.18 9.87
N LYS A 148 7.68 28.82 9.42
CA LYS A 148 7.19 28.78 8.03
C LYS A 148 8.26 29.29 7.06
N ASN A 149 8.88 30.43 7.34
CA ASN A 149 9.97 30.96 6.49
C ASN A 149 11.15 30.00 6.40
N GLN A 150 11.52 29.34 7.50
CA GLN A 150 12.59 28.33 7.51
C GLN A 150 12.20 27.10 6.67
N LEU A 151 10.97 26.62 6.83
CA LEU A 151 10.45 25.51 6.03
C LEU A 151 10.44 25.85 4.53
N GLU A 152 9.96 27.04 4.16
CA GLU A 152 9.95 27.52 2.76
C GLU A 152 11.38 27.63 2.20
N PHE A 153 12.33 28.13 3.00
CA PHE A 153 13.74 28.11 2.64
C PHE A 153 14.22 26.68 2.33
N PHE A 154 13.95 25.71 3.21
CA PHE A 154 14.35 24.32 2.97
C PHE A 154 13.66 23.72 1.73
N ARG A 155 12.36 23.97 1.54
CA ARG A 155 11.63 23.51 0.36
C ARG A 155 12.25 24.03 -0.92
N ASN A 156 12.61 25.30 -0.96
CA ASN A 156 13.18 25.94 -2.14
C ASN A 156 14.64 25.53 -2.37
N SER A 157 15.47 25.53 -1.32
CA SER A 157 16.90 25.22 -1.42
C SER A 157 17.16 23.75 -1.78
N TYR A 158 16.34 22.84 -1.26
CA TYR A 158 16.49 21.40 -1.48
C TYR A 158 15.48 20.84 -2.49
N GLN A 159 14.66 21.70 -3.12
CA GLN A 159 13.65 21.35 -4.11
C GLN A 159 12.75 20.20 -3.62
N LEU A 160 12.27 20.32 -2.39
CA LEU A 160 11.44 19.29 -1.77
C LEU A 160 10.08 19.25 -2.47
N ASP A 161 9.67 18.06 -2.89
CA ASP A 161 8.31 17.84 -3.38
C ASP A 161 7.31 17.93 -2.22
N ASP A 162 6.03 17.97 -2.57
CA ASP A 162 4.95 18.14 -1.60
C ASP A 162 4.89 16.98 -0.60
N ASN A 163 5.20 15.76 -1.03
CA ASN A 163 5.19 14.60 -0.15
C ASN A 163 6.32 14.66 0.88
N THR A 164 7.54 14.99 0.43
CA THR A 164 8.70 15.16 1.30
C THR A 164 8.49 16.32 2.27
N THR A 165 7.93 17.42 1.79
CA THR A 165 7.60 18.60 2.61
C THR A 165 6.55 18.24 3.67
N ARG A 166 5.52 17.47 3.32
CA ARG A 166 4.49 16.99 4.26
C ARG A 166 5.07 16.09 5.35
N ILE A 167 5.95 15.16 4.96
CA ILE A 167 6.63 14.28 5.92
C ILE A 167 7.51 15.13 6.86
N LEU A 168 8.22 16.13 6.34
CA LEU A 168 9.04 17.03 7.15
C LEU A 168 8.18 17.81 8.16
N ILE A 169 7.09 18.44 7.71
CA ILE A 169 6.12 19.15 8.57
C ILE A 169 5.63 18.23 9.68
N SER A 170 5.02 17.09 9.30
CA SER A 170 4.44 16.15 10.27
C SER A 170 5.47 15.59 11.27
N SER A 171 6.74 15.42 10.86
CA SER A 171 7.81 14.95 11.74
C SER A 171 8.28 15.99 12.77
N ARG A 172 8.17 17.29 12.46
CA ARG A 172 8.60 18.41 13.31
C ARG A 172 7.48 18.99 14.16
N MET A 173 6.22 18.69 13.86
CA MET A 173 5.10 19.09 14.70
C MET A 173 5.08 18.30 16.00
N LYS A 174 4.86 19.00 17.12
CA LYS A 174 4.78 18.44 18.48
C LYS A 174 3.62 19.05 19.25
N GLY A 175 3.31 18.46 20.41
CA GLY A 175 2.36 19.02 21.37
C GLY A 175 1.02 19.46 20.76
N ARG A 176 0.64 20.72 20.99
CA ARG A 176 -0.65 21.27 20.54
C ARG A 176 -0.76 21.36 19.02
N ALA A 177 0.35 21.68 18.35
CA ALA A 177 0.40 21.73 16.89
C ALA A 177 0.07 20.35 16.29
N LEU A 178 0.70 19.28 16.80
CA LEU A 178 0.47 17.92 16.31
C LEU A 178 -0.96 17.45 16.57
N ASN A 179 -1.50 17.75 17.76
CA ASN A 179 -2.89 17.42 18.09
C ASN A 179 -3.88 18.13 17.17
N TRP A 180 -3.62 19.40 16.83
CA TRP A 180 -4.42 20.13 15.84
C TRP A 180 -4.32 19.50 14.45
N PHE A 181 -3.13 19.09 14.01
CA PHE A 181 -2.93 18.44 12.70
C PHE A 181 -3.73 17.14 12.56
N TYR A 182 -3.83 16.36 13.63
CA TYR A 182 -4.65 15.13 13.64
C TYR A 182 -6.12 15.34 13.98
N SER A 183 -6.55 16.57 14.27
CA SER A 183 -7.95 16.86 14.59
C SER A 183 -8.90 16.71 13.40
N LYS A 184 -8.40 16.90 12.18
CA LYS A 184 -9.14 16.66 10.92
C LYS A 184 -8.29 15.83 9.98
N ALA A 185 -8.85 14.73 9.47
CA ALA A 185 -8.18 13.89 8.49
C ALA A 185 -7.85 14.64 7.18
N GLU A 186 -8.64 15.66 6.86
CA GLU A 186 -8.48 16.52 5.67
C GLU A 186 -7.11 17.23 5.63
N TYR A 187 -6.52 17.56 6.79
CA TYR A 187 -5.22 18.23 6.86
C TYR A 187 -4.09 17.39 6.26
N VAL A 188 -4.22 16.06 6.29
CA VAL A 188 -3.24 15.16 5.68
C VAL A 188 -3.30 15.23 4.14
N THR A 189 -4.47 15.54 3.57
CA THR A 189 -4.71 15.54 2.11
C THR A 189 -4.61 16.91 1.46
N LEU A 190 -4.65 18.01 2.22
CA LEU A 190 -4.51 19.39 1.70
C LEU A 190 -3.21 19.58 0.92
N SER A 191 -3.16 20.49 -0.05
CA SER A 191 -1.89 20.96 -0.62
C SER A 191 -0.99 21.55 0.47
N ILE A 192 0.32 21.68 0.21
CA ILE A 192 1.23 22.27 1.20
C ILE A 192 0.88 23.74 1.43
N GLU A 193 0.49 24.45 0.38
CA GLU A 193 0.07 25.85 0.41
C GLU A 193 -1.16 26.02 1.30
N ASP A 194 -2.19 25.20 1.08
CA ASP A 194 -3.43 25.25 1.86
C ASP A 194 -3.18 24.84 3.32
N LEU A 195 -2.36 23.81 3.55
CA LEU A 195 -1.99 23.40 4.91
C LEU A 195 -1.27 24.53 5.65
N LEU A 196 -0.32 25.20 5.02
CA LEU A 196 0.39 26.34 5.61
C LEU A 196 -0.51 27.55 5.83
N GLN A 197 -1.55 27.72 5.00
CA GLN A 197 -2.56 28.76 5.20
C GLN A 197 -3.45 28.44 6.41
N GLU A 198 -3.93 27.22 6.56
CA GLU A 198 -4.69 26.77 7.74
C GLU A 198 -3.86 26.89 9.02
N MET A 199 -2.59 26.49 8.97
CA MET A 199 -1.66 26.68 10.08
C MET A 199 -1.46 28.16 10.41
N ALA A 200 -1.38 29.04 9.41
CA ALA A 200 -1.26 30.48 9.63
C ALA A 200 -2.49 31.04 10.34
N GLN A 201 -3.69 30.65 9.92
CA GLN A 201 -4.94 31.07 10.57
C GLN A 201 -5.01 30.63 12.04
N MET A 202 -4.51 29.43 12.34
CA MET A 202 -4.53 28.88 13.70
C MET A 202 -3.41 29.42 14.60
N PHE A 203 -2.21 29.62 14.06
CA PHE A 203 -1.00 29.82 14.87
C PHE A 203 -0.23 31.13 14.60
N ASP A 204 -0.53 31.87 13.52
CA ASP A 204 0.15 33.15 13.22
C ASP A 204 -0.52 34.32 13.96
N SER A 205 -0.34 34.37 15.28
CA SER A 205 -0.91 35.41 16.13
C SER A 205 0.07 36.57 16.36
N ARG A 206 0.69 37.13 15.30
CA ARG A 206 1.84 38.06 15.41
C ARG A 206 1.65 39.15 16.48
N PRO A 207 2.63 39.35 17.38
CA PRO A 207 2.51 40.40 18.37
C PRO A 207 2.57 41.75 17.67
N SER A 208 1.89 42.74 18.21
CA SER A 208 1.96 44.10 17.65
C SER A 208 3.40 44.63 17.72
N LYS A 209 3.78 45.52 16.79
CA LYS A 209 5.10 46.20 16.84
C LYS A 209 5.35 46.86 18.20
N LEU A 210 4.30 47.43 18.81
CA LEU A 210 4.36 48.03 20.13
C LEU A 210 4.63 47.00 21.23
N SER A 211 4.00 45.81 21.15
CA SER A 211 4.23 44.72 22.10
C SER A 211 5.68 44.24 22.04
N LEU A 212 6.22 44.04 20.84
CA LEU A 212 7.61 43.64 20.63
C LEU A 212 8.59 44.70 21.15
N ARG A 213 8.29 45.99 20.91
CA ARG A 213 9.12 47.09 21.42
C ARG A 213 9.12 47.16 22.94
N LYS A 214 7.96 46.99 23.58
CA LYS A 214 7.85 46.94 25.04
C LYS A 214 8.61 45.75 25.64
N GLU A 215 8.55 44.58 25.02
CA GLU A 215 9.31 43.40 25.44
C GLU A 215 10.83 43.66 25.36
N PHE A 216 11.27 44.26 24.25
CA PHE A 216 12.66 44.68 24.07
C PHE A 216 13.09 45.71 25.12
N GLU A 217 12.32 46.77 25.34
CA GLU A 217 12.62 47.83 26.30
C GLU A 217 12.63 47.29 27.75
N ALA A 218 11.71 46.39 28.09
CA ALA A 218 11.62 45.78 29.42
C ALA A 218 12.81 44.88 29.78
N ARG A 219 13.63 44.47 28.79
CA ARG A 219 14.82 43.68 29.05
C ARG A 219 15.93 44.54 29.66
N ILE A 220 16.10 44.44 30.97
CA ILE A 220 17.17 45.09 31.75
C ILE A 220 18.18 44.06 32.24
N TRP A 221 19.45 44.44 32.40
CA TRP A 221 20.50 43.58 32.92
C TRP A 221 20.26 43.30 34.40
N LYS A 222 20.26 42.01 34.76
CA LYS A 222 20.08 41.49 36.11
C LYS A 222 21.44 41.23 36.77
N THR A 223 21.50 41.34 38.08
CA THR A 223 22.73 41.09 38.86
C THR A 223 23.19 39.63 38.84
N GLU A 224 22.28 38.70 38.53
CA GLU A 224 22.53 37.26 38.58
C GLU A 224 23.00 36.68 37.24
N GLU A 225 23.07 37.48 36.17
CA GLU A 225 23.46 37.04 34.82
C GLU A 225 24.71 37.76 34.32
N SER A 226 25.41 37.15 33.36
CA SER A 226 26.52 37.81 32.71
C SER A 226 26.04 38.92 31.77
N PHE A 227 26.86 39.95 31.59
CA PHE A 227 26.59 40.99 30.59
C PHE A 227 26.48 40.40 29.17
N CYS A 228 27.25 39.34 28.87
CA CYS A 228 27.20 38.67 27.57
C CYS A 228 25.81 38.06 27.30
N ASP A 229 25.22 37.40 28.29
CA ASP A 229 23.88 36.80 28.16
C ASP A 229 22.81 37.88 27.99
N TYR A 230 22.90 38.95 28.78
CA TYR A 230 22.05 40.13 28.64
C TYR A 230 22.12 40.72 27.23
N TYR A 231 23.33 41.03 26.76
CA TYR A 231 23.53 41.64 25.45
C TYR A 231 23.00 40.73 24.34
N HIS A 232 23.27 39.42 24.42
CA HIS A 232 22.80 38.46 23.43
C HIS A 232 21.27 38.41 23.34
N GLU A 233 20.58 38.29 24.47
CA GLU A 233 19.11 38.30 24.50
C GLU A 233 18.54 39.63 24.03
N LYS A 234 19.14 40.76 24.44
CA LYS A 234 18.74 42.10 24.04
C LYS A 234 18.82 42.27 22.52
N VAL A 235 19.87 41.76 21.88
CA VAL A 235 20.02 41.74 20.42
C VAL A 235 18.98 40.83 19.75
N ILE A 236 18.69 39.65 20.31
CA ILE A 236 17.63 38.75 19.78
C ILE A 236 16.26 39.44 19.79
N LEU A 237 15.96 40.23 20.83
CA LEU A 237 14.75 41.03 20.93
C LEU A 237 14.78 42.21 19.95
N ALA A 238 15.91 42.90 19.83
CA ALA A 238 16.10 43.99 18.87
C ALA A 238 15.83 43.56 17.43
N ASN A 239 16.28 42.37 17.02
CA ASN A 239 16.02 41.83 15.67
C ASN A 239 14.53 41.67 15.32
N ARG A 240 13.63 41.74 16.31
CA ARG A 240 12.16 41.67 16.12
C ARG A 240 11.53 43.05 15.92
N VAL A 241 12.30 44.12 16.12
CA VAL A 241 11.84 45.52 16.11
C VAL A 241 12.70 46.31 15.12
N PRO A 242 12.13 47.18 14.29
CA PRO A 242 12.93 48.08 13.46
C PRO A 242 13.58 49.14 14.37
N ILE A 243 14.86 48.97 14.68
CA ILE A 243 15.68 49.88 15.50
C ILE A 243 16.97 50.14 14.71
N ALA A 244 17.45 51.38 14.70
CA ALA A 244 18.72 51.71 14.08
C ALA A 244 19.91 51.21 14.93
N GLU A 245 21.04 50.89 14.31
CA GLU A 245 22.19 50.30 15.03
C GLU A 245 22.78 51.24 16.09
N ASP A 246 22.74 52.55 15.84
CA ASP A 246 23.13 53.60 16.78
C ASP A 246 22.17 53.67 17.97
N GLU A 247 20.86 53.61 17.73
CA GLU A 247 19.84 53.54 18.80
C GLU A 247 19.98 52.27 19.65
N LEU A 248 20.40 51.14 19.07
CA LEU A 248 20.56 49.88 19.80
C LEU A 248 21.60 49.99 20.92
N LEU A 249 22.70 50.70 20.69
CA LEU A 249 23.72 50.91 21.72
C LEU A 249 23.16 51.71 22.90
N ASP A 250 22.39 52.76 22.63
CA ASP A 250 21.74 53.56 23.67
C ASP A 250 20.78 52.70 24.51
N TYR A 251 19.99 51.84 23.86
CA TYR A 251 19.09 50.90 24.55
C TYR A 251 19.80 49.81 25.37
N VAL A 252 20.98 49.37 24.91
CA VAL A 252 21.81 48.42 25.67
C VAL A 252 22.36 49.11 26.91
N VAL A 253 22.85 50.35 26.79
CA VAL A 253 23.38 51.12 27.93
C VAL A 253 22.28 51.48 28.91
N GLU A 254 21.11 51.93 28.44
CA GLU A 254 19.96 52.26 29.29
C GLU A 254 19.45 51.06 30.09
N GLY A 255 19.53 49.86 29.53
CA GLY A 255 19.10 48.65 30.21
C GLY A 255 20.10 48.11 31.25
N ILE A 256 21.29 48.69 31.39
CA ILE A 256 22.21 48.39 32.48
C ILE A 256 21.63 49.03 33.74
N SER A 257 21.02 48.20 34.59
CA SER A 257 20.53 48.65 35.90
C SER A 257 21.67 49.35 36.63
N ASP A 258 21.43 50.59 37.06
CA ASP A 258 22.41 51.47 37.69
C ASP A 258 23.24 50.68 38.71
N ILE A 259 24.52 50.44 38.37
CA ILE A 259 25.49 49.84 39.27
C ILE A 259 25.71 50.91 40.32
N ARG A 260 24.89 50.89 41.37
CA ARG A 260 25.07 51.79 42.50
C ARG A 260 26.50 51.65 43.03
N LEU A 261 27.28 52.70 42.76
CA LEU A 261 28.11 53.45 43.71
C LEU A 261 27.90 53.06 45.18
#